data_AF-A0A1J5GVG2-F1
#
_entry.id   AF-A0A1J5GVG2-F1
#
_cell.length_a   1.000
_cell.length_b   1.000
_cell.length_c   1.000
_cell.angle_alpha   90.00
_cell.angle_beta   90.00
_cell.angle_gamma   90.00
#
_symmetry.space_group_name_H-M   'P 1'
#
loop_
_entity.id
_entity.type
_entity.pdbx_description
1 polymer ?
#
loop_
_entity_poly.entity_id
_entity_poly.type
_entity_poly.pdbx_seq_one_letter_code
_entity_poly.pdbx_strand_id
1 'polypeptide(L)'
;MSVQLTTEQLKNLGMEAYQTPRSREALMERIGKVVFDGAMVRLLASLNEEQIHALNYAIETCDSFMSVIEYVERVYPQFGKYLEEEQAAFIEAYVAQLQSA
;
A
#
# COMPACT_ATOMS: atom_id res chain seq x y z
N MET A 1 10.50 -0.97 -13.33
CA MET A 1 9.81 -1.77 -14.36
C MET A 1 8.42 -2.09 -13.84
N SER A 2 7.35 -1.63 -14.48
CA SER A 2 5.99 -2.03 -14.07
C SER A 2 5.70 -3.41 -14.65
N VAL A 3 5.42 -4.38 -13.79
CA VAL A 3 5.03 -5.72 -14.23
C VAL A 3 3.55 -5.64 -14.62
N GLN A 4 3.27 -5.55 -15.92
CA GLN A 4 1.91 -5.74 -16.43
C GLN A 4 1.65 -7.24 -16.55
N LEU A 5 0.68 -7.71 -15.77
CA LEU A 5 0.19 -9.09 -15.87
C LEU A 5 -0.54 -9.27 -17.21
N THR A 6 -0.34 -10.44 -17.81
CA THR A 6 -0.98 -10.84 -19.06
C THR A 6 -2.43 -11.26 -18.84
N THR A 7 -3.24 -11.19 -19.90
CA THR A 7 -4.67 -11.56 -19.87
C THR A 7 -4.89 -13.02 -19.45
N GLU A 8 -3.99 -13.94 -19.80
CA GLU A 8 -4.06 -15.34 -19.37
C GLU A 8 -3.76 -15.52 -17.88
N GLN A 9 -2.82 -14.75 -17.33
CA GLN A 9 -2.56 -14.75 -15.88
C GLN A 9 -3.76 -14.24 -15.09
N LEU A 10 -4.46 -13.21 -15.58
CA LEU A 10 -5.72 -12.73 -14.97
C LEU A 10 -6.84 -13.79 -15.04
N LYS A 11 -6.85 -14.62 -16.09
CA LYS A 11 -7.88 -15.65 -16.29
C LYS A 11 -7.67 -16.87 -15.40
N ASN A 12 -6.42 -17.33 -15.27
CA ASN A 12 -6.07 -18.46 -14.38
C ASN A 12 -6.34 -18.17 -12.90
N LEU A 13 -6.47 -16.89 -12.54
CA LEU A 13 -6.77 -16.42 -11.18
C LEU A 13 -8.25 -16.41 -10.80
N GLY A 14 -9.16 -16.82 -11.69
CA GLY A 14 -10.60 -16.63 -11.47
C GLY A 14 -11.00 -15.15 -11.42
N MET A 15 -10.14 -14.26 -11.93
CA MET A 15 -10.37 -12.81 -11.99
C MET A 15 -11.01 -12.38 -13.31
N GLU A 16 -11.82 -13.25 -13.92
CA GLU A 16 -12.60 -12.93 -15.14
C GLU A 16 -13.52 -11.71 -14.93
N ALA A 17 -13.94 -11.46 -13.68
CA ALA A 17 -14.72 -10.28 -13.30
C ALA A 17 -13.93 -8.94 -13.34
N TYR A 18 -12.59 -8.98 -13.42
CA TYR A 18 -11.72 -7.80 -13.34
C TYR A 18 -11.24 -7.27 -14.69
N GLN A 19 -11.88 -7.68 -15.79
CA GLN A 19 -11.54 -7.25 -17.15
C GLN A 19 -11.98 -5.82 -17.47
N THR A 20 -12.86 -5.23 -16.65
CA THR A 20 -13.32 -3.85 -16.85
C THR A 20 -12.39 -2.87 -16.13
N PRO A 21 -12.07 -1.70 -16.72
CA PRO A 21 -11.18 -0.71 -16.10
C PRO A 21 -11.55 -0.36 -14.65
N ARG A 22 -12.85 -0.25 -14.37
CA ARG A 22 -13.39 0.08 -13.04
C ARG A 22 -13.17 -1.01 -11.98
N SER A 23 -13.22 -2.28 -12.36
CA SER A 23 -12.96 -3.39 -11.43
C SER A 23 -11.46 -3.50 -11.13
N ARG A 24 -10.62 -3.28 -12.14
CA ARG A 24 -9.17 -3.15 -11.97
C ARG A 24 -8.78 -1.98 -11.06
N GLU A 25 -9.42 -0.82 -11.20
CA GLU A 25 -9.23 0.32 -10.31
C GLU A 25 -9.61 -0.02 -8.86
N ALA A 26 -10.77 -0.65 -8.65
CA ALA A 26 -11.19 -1.08 -7.32
C ALA A 26 -10.24 -2.11 -6.68
N LEU A 27 -9.65 -2.99 -7.48
CA LEU A 27 -8.62 -3.91 -7.03
C LEU A 27 -7.34 -3.16 -6.63
N MET A 28 -6.87 -2.22 -7.47
CA MET A 28 -5.69 -1.41 -7.18
C MET A 28 -5.88 -0.55 -5.92
N GLU A 29 -7.07 0.00 -5.71
CA GLU A 29 -7.40 0.76 -4.50
C GLU A 29 -7.32 -0.13 -3.24
N ARG A 30 -7.84 -1.37 -3.30
CA ARG A 30 -7.76 -2.32 -2.19
C ARG A 30 -6.31 -2.73 -1.90
N ILE A 31 -5.53 -3.00 -2.94
CA ILE A 31 -4.10 -3.31 -2.79
C ILE A 31 -3.37 -2.12 -2.17
N GLY A 32 -3.63 -0.90 -2.67
CA GLY A 32 -3.04 0.32 -2.14
C GLY A 32 -3.33 0.51 -0.64
N LYS A 33 -4.56 0.24 -0.20
CA LYS A 33 -4.94 0.30 1.23
C LYS A 33 -4.12 -0.70 2.07
N VAL A 34 -4.02 -1.95 1.63
CA VAL A 34 -3.26 -2.98 2.37
C VAL A 34 -1.78 -2.64 2.47
N VAL A 35 -1.17 -2.19 1.37
CA VAL A 35 0.24 -1.77 1.34
C VAL A 35 0.46 -0.55 2.25
N PHE A 36 -0.44 0.43 2.19
CA PHE A 36 -0.37 1.62 3.03
C PHE A 36 -0.50 1.28 4.52
N ASP A 37 -1.48 0.46 4.89
CA ASP A 37 -1.69 0.03 6.28
C ASP A 37 -0.47 -0.72 6.82
N GLY A 38 0.11 -1.63 6.02
CA GLY A 38 1.35 -2.32 6.37
C GLY A 38 2.51 -1.36 6.63
N ALA A 39 2.69 -0.38 5.74
CA ALA A 39 3.74 0.62 5.88
C ALA A 39 3.52 1.52 7.12
N MET A 40 2.27 1.86 7.44
CA MET A 40 1.91 2.65 8.62
C MET A 40 2.20 1.90 9.92
N VAL A 41 1.90 0.59 9.98
CA VAL A 41 2.24 -0.23 11.15
C VAL A 41 3.75 -0.27 11.39
N ARG A 42 4.54 -0.44 10.31
CA ARG A 42 6.00 -0.42 10.41
C ARG A 42 6.55 0.94 10.80
N LEU A 43 5.95 2.02 10.30
CA LEU A 43 6.29 3.36 10.72
C LEU A 43 6.06 3.50 12.23
N LEU A 44 4.86 3.21 12.72
CA LEU A 44 4.50 3.32 14.14
C LEU A 44 5.44 2.51 15.05
N ALA A 45 5.83 1.30 14.63
CA ALA A 45 6.77 0.47 15.37
C ALA A 45 8.20 1.04 15.41
N SER A 46 8.55 1.93 14.48
CA SER A 46 9.86 2.59 14.41
C SER A 46 9.93 3.92 15.16
N LEU A 47 8.78 4.49 15.54
CA LEU A 47 8.71 5.80 16.17
C LEU A 47 9.01 5.71 17.67
N ASN A 48 9.70 6.73 18.18
CA ASN A 48 9.78 6.97 19.61
C ASN A 48 8.54 7.72 20.15
N GLU A 49 8.43 7.85 21.47
CA GLU A 49 7.27 8.47 22.12
C GLU A 49 6.99 9.91 21.65
N GLU A 50 8.02 10.75 21.54
CA GLU A 50 7.89 12.13 21.05
C GLU A 50 7.36 12.18 19.60
N GLN A 51 7.86 11.28 18.76
CA GLN A 51 7.43 11.17 17.36
C GLN A 51 5.99 10.66 17.24
N ILE A 52 5.56 9.75 18.12
CA ILE A 52 4.17 9.29 18.19
C ILE A 52 3.25 10.44 18.59
N HIS A 53 3.63 11.24 19.59
CA HIS A 53 2.86 12.43 19.96
C HIS A 53 2.76 13.46 18.82
N ALA A 54 3.87 13.71 18.11
CA ALA A 54 3.88 14.60 16.96
C ALA A 54 2.97 14.09 15.82
N LEU A 55 2.98 12.79 15.54
CA LEU A 55 2.10 12.17 14.56
C LEU A 55 0.62 12.28 14.97
N ASN A 56 0.29 11.98 16.23
CA ASN A 56 -1.08 12.12 16.73
C ASN A 56 -1.58 13.57 16.63
N TYR A 57 -0.73 14.53 17.00
CA TYR A 57 -1.06 15.95 16.85
C TYR A 57 -1.30 16.32 15.38
N ALA A 58 -0.48 15.81 14.45
CA ALA A 58 -0.71 16.02 13.02
C ALA A 58 -2.03 15.41 12.55
N ILE A 59 -2.40 14.21 13.02
CA ILE A 59 -3.68 13.56 12.70
C ILE A 59 -4.86 14.39 13.21
N GLU A 60 -4.76 14.96 14.40
CA GLU A 60 -5.83 15.78 15.01
C GLU A 60 -5.97 17.17 14.39
N THR A 61 -4.89 17.73 13.85
CA THR A 61 -4.84 19.11 13.37
C THR A 61 -4.89 19.28 11.86
N CYS A 62 -4.54 18.24 11.10
CA CYS A 62 -4.70 18.24 9.66
C CYS A 62 -6.18 18.23 9.28
N ASP A 63 -6.52 18.99 8.25
CA ASP A 63 -7.87 19.14 7.71
C ASP A 63 -8.31 17.98 6.82
N SER A 64 -7.35 17.18 6.34
CA SER A 64 -7.62 16.06 5.46
C SER A 64 -6.64 14.91 5.65
N PHE A 65 -7.06 13.72 5.22
CA PHE A 65 -6.20 12.53 5.17
C PHE A 65 -4.97 12.75 4.27
N MET A 66 -5.12 13.49 3.16
CA MET A 66 -3.99 13.80 2.28
C MET A 66 -2.96 14.69 2.98
N SER A 67 -3.41 15.67 3.76
CA SER A 67 -2.54 16.53 4.55
C SER A 67 -1.73 15.72 5.59
N VAL A 68 -2.34 14.68 6.18
CA VAL A 68 -1.63 13.74 7.07
C VAL A 68 -0.59 12.93 6.32
N ILE A 69 -0.92 12.43 5.12
CA ILE A 69 0.05 11.69 4.29
C ILE A 69 1.24 12.59 3.92
N GLU A 70 0.98 13.81 3.45
CA GLU A 70 2.04 14.76 3.11
C GLU A 70 2.93 15.08 4.32
N TYR A 71 2.32 15.22 5.51
CA TYR A 71 3.07 15.34 6.75
C TYR A 71 3.96 14.12 6.99
N VAL A 72 3.40 12.91 6.88
CA VAL A 72 4.13 11.65 7.12
C VAL A 72 5.29 11.49 6.14
N GLU A 73 5.08 11.70 4.85
CA GLU A 73 6.12 11.60 3.82
C GLU A 73 7.25 12.62 4.02
N ARG A 74 6.90 13.83 4.46
CA ARG A 74 7.87 14.90 4.72
C ARG A 74 8.68 14.67 6.00
N VAL A 75 8.03 14.22 7.08
CA VAL A 75 8.64 14.12 8.41
C VAL A 75 9.33 12.77 8.61
N TYR A 76 8.82 11.70 7.98
CA TYR A 76 9.34 10.35 8.09
C TYR A 76 9.75 9.82 6.70
N PRO A 77 10.91 10.24 6.16
CA PRO A 77 11.34 9.84 4.81
C PRO A 77 11.52 8.32 4.64
N GLN A 78 11.72 7.58 5.73
CA GLN A 78 11.74 6.12 5.72
C GLN A 78 10.39 5.49 5.37
N PHE A 79 9.28 6.22 5.48
CA PHE A 79 7.94 5.74 5.14
C PHE A 79 7.84 5.33 3.66
N GLY A 80 8.46 6.09 2.76
CA GLY A 80 8.52 5.72 1.33
C GLY A 80 9.21 4.37 1.11
N LYS A 81 10.28 4.09 1.86
CA LYS A 81 10.96 2.79 1.81
C LYS A 81 10.05 1.66 2.32
N TYR A 82 9.28 1.90 3.37
CA TYR A 82 8.31 0.91 3.86
C TYR A 82 7.22 0.64 2.81
N LEU A 83 6.70 1.66 2.13
CA LEU A 83 5.75 1.47 1.04
C LEU A 83 6.32 0.60 -0.09
N GLU A 84 7.56 0.86 -0.52
CA GLU A 84 8.23 0.06 -1.56
C GLU A 84 8.41 -1.40 -1.13
N GLU A 85 8.81 -1.63 0.13
CA GLU A 85 9.02 -2.97 0.67
C GLU A 85 7.69 -3.74 0.84
N GLU A 86 6.63 -3.09 1.35
CA GLU A 86 5.30 -3.70 1.47
C GLU A 86 4.69 -4.00 0.09
N GLN A 87 4.89 -3.10 -0.88
CA GLN A 87 4.47 -3.35 -2.25
C GLN A 87 5.20 -4.56 -2.84
N ALA A 88 6.52 -4.67 -2.66
CA ALA A 88 7.30 -5.79 -3.15
C ALA A 88 6.86 -7.11 -2.50
N ALA A 89 6.66 -7.12 -1.18
CA ALA A 89 6.20 -8.29 -0.43
C ALA A 89 4.80 -8.74 -0.89
N PHE A 90 3.88 -7.79 -1.13
CA PHE A 90 2.57 -8.10 -1.68
C PHE A 90 2.68 -8.74 -3.07
N ILE A 91 3.48 -8.16 -3.97
CA ILE A 91 3.67 -8.68 -5.34
C ILE A 91 4.27 -10.09 -5.27
N GLU A 92 5.28 -10.31 -4.44
CA GLU A 92 5.91 -11.63 -4.27
C GLU A 92 4.90 -12.67 -3.77
N ALA A 93 4.14 -12.36 -2.72
CA ALA A 93 3.11 -13.25 -2.20
C ALA A 93 2.03 -13.56 -3.23
N TYR A 94 1.61 -12.54 -3.98
CA TYR A 94 0.61 -12.68 -5.04
C TYR A 94 1.10 -13.55 -6.20
N VAL A 95 2.35 -13.36 -6.65
CA VAL A 95 2.97 -14.16 -7.71
C VAL A 95 3.22 -15.60 -7.25
N ALA A 96 3.64 -15.82 -6.01
CA ALA A 96 3.80 -17.16 -5.45
C ALA A 96 2.47 -17.91 -5.43
N GLN A 97 1.39 -17.25 -5.01
CA GLN A 97 0.05 -17.83 -5.00
C GLN A 97 -0.43 -18.19 -6.43
N LEU A 98 -0.13 -17.33 -7.40
CA LEU A 98 -0.37 -17.53 -8.83
C LEU A 98 0.33 -18.78 -9.40
N GLN A 99 1.57 -19.04 -9.00
CA GLN A 99 2.37 -20.16 -9.50
C GLN A 99 2.02 -21.49 -8.82
N SER A 100 1.39 -21.42 -7.64
CA SER A 100 0.92 -22.59 -6.89
C SER A 100 -0.51 -23.04 -7.24
N ALA A 101 -1.22 -22.27 -8.07
CA ALA A 101 -2.59 -22.54 -8.54
C ALA A 101 -2.58 -23.14 -9.95
#